data_AF-C0NVV0-F1
#
_entry.id   AF-C0NVV0-F1
#
_cell.length_a   1.000
_cell.length_b   1.000
_cell.length_c   1.000
_cell.angle_alpha   90.00
_cell.angle_beta   90.00
_cell.angle_gamma   90.00
#
_symmetry.space_group_name_H-M   'P 1'
#
loop_
_entity.id
_entity.type
_entity.pdbx_description
1 polymer ?
#
loop_
_entity_poly.entity_id
_entity_poly.type
_entity_poly.pdbx_seq_one_letter_code
_entity_poly.pdbx_strand_id
1 'polypeptide(L)'
;MFASTAQTLKGPVERQVPFKRTSLPTISEEISPLDHQILLHGGTSSHLERLPSRAKKAKNRSSSCYVDDQILDLTFENSYLRAELSLLEEYKHALMNLKSIMIYVSGMMEETLSETTQQLNEADKNYLKLHGITEKKRESGLDF
;
A
#
# COMPACT_ATOMS: atom_id res chain seq x y z
N MET A 1 -69.31 -26.59 52.87
CA MET A 1 -68.84 -27.88 52.32
C MET A 1 -69.30 -27.89 50.86
N PHE A 2 -68.47 -27.82 49.83
CA PHE A 2 -67.21 -28.51 49.57
C PHE A 2 -66.23 -27.60 48.82
N ALA A 3 -64.94 -27.72 49.14
CA ALA A 3 -63.84 -27.09 48.44
C ALA A 3 -63.63 -27.78 47.08
N SER A 4 -63.52 -26.99 46.01
CA SER A 4 -63.06 -27.45 44.69
C SER A 4 -61.79 -26.67 44.37
N THR A 5 -60.65 -27.19 44.83
CA THR A 5 -59.34 -26.59 44.60
C THR A 5 -58.73 -27.26 43.38
N ALA A 6 -58.99 -26.70 42.20
CA ALA A 6 -58.35 -27.09 40.95
C ALA A 6 -56.88 -26.64 40.98
N GLN A 7 -55.99 -27.54 41.42
CA GLN A 7 -54.56 -27.42 41.20
C GLN A 7 -54.15 -28.37 40.08
N THR A 8 -53.17 -27.91 39.30
CA THR A 8 -52.23 -28.68 38.46
C THR A 8 -52.41 -28.45 36.97
N LEU A 9 -51.45 -27.74 36.37
CA LEU A 9 -50.54 -28.29 35.36
C LEU A 9 -49.38 -27.30 35.13
N LYS A 10 -48.24 -27.61 35.77
CA LYS A 10 -46.93 -27.00 35.52
C LYS A 10 -46.41 -27.51 34.17
N GLY A 11 -46.32 -26.64 33.18
CA GLY A 11 -45.47 -26.84 31.99
C GLY A 11 -44.07 -26.26 32.23
N PRO A 12 -42.99 -26.89 31.70
CA PRO A 12 -41.62 -26.44 31.91
C PRO A 12 -41.30 -25.23 31.02
N VAL A 13 -40.98 -24.10 31.65
CA VAL A 13 -40.52 -22.88 30.97
C VAL A 13 -39.01 -23.01 30.73
N GLU A 14 -38.61 -23.24 29.49
CA GLU A 14 -37.22 -23.17 29.06
C GLU A 14 -36.63 -21.79 29.39
N ARG A 15 -35.64 -21.76 30.29
CA ARG A 15 -34.90 -20.54 30.63
C ARG A 15 -34.00 -20.16 29.46
N GLN A 16 -34.48 -19.25 28.62
CA GLN A 16 -33.63 -18.55 27.66
C GLN A 16 -32.63 -17.69 28.44
N VAL A 17 -31.36 -18.07 28.45
CA VAL A 17 -30.29 -17.25 29.02
C VAL A 17 -30.04 -16.10 28.03
N PRO A 18 -30.26 -14.83 28.40
CA PRO A 18 -30.04 -13.73 27.48
C PRO A 18 -28.55 -13.58 27.21
N PHE A 19 -28.13 -13.87 25.98
CA PHE A 19 -26.81 -13.49 25.47
C PHE A 19 -26.72 -11.96 25.44
N LYS A 20 -26.14 -11.37 26.49
CA LYS A 20 -25.82 -9.95 26.52
C LYS A 20 -24.70 -9.73 25.50
N ARG A 21 -25.05 -9.24 24.30
CA ARG A 21 -24.07 -8.82 23.29
C ARG A 21 -23.25 -7.67 23.88
N THR A 22 -22.06 -7.98 24.38
CA THR A 22 -21.05 -6.96 24.63
C THR A 22 -20.59 -6.42 23.29
N SER A 23 -20.77 -5.13 23.06
CA SER A 23 -20.22 -4.45 21.88
C SER A 23 -18.71 -4.63 21.89
N LEU A 24 -18.15 -5.09 20.78
CA LEU A 24 -16.70 -5.17 20.62
C LEU A 24 -16.12 -3.74 20.72
N PRO A 25 -14.98 -3.56 21.40
CA PRO A 25 -14.32 -2.26 21.43
C PRO A 25 -13.96 -1.88 19.99
N THR A 26 -14.50 -0.76 19.52
CA THR A 26 -14.17 -0.21 18.20
C THR A 26 -12.71 0.23 18.21
N ILE A 27 -11.91 -0.37 17.35
CA ILE A 27 -10.59 0.17 17.01
C ILE A 27 -10.86 1.26 15.98
N SER A 28 -10.55 2.53 16.29
CA SER A 28 -10.77 3.66 15.37
C SER A 28 -9.91 3.59 14.10
N GLU A 29 -8.95 2.68 14.08
CA GLU A 29 -8.00 2.50 12.99
C GLU A 29 -8.57 1.50 11.99
N GLU A 30 -9.25 2.06 10.99
CA GLU A 30 -9.72 1.33 9.83
C GLU A 30 -8.52 1.01 8.93
N ILE A 31 -8.36 -0.26 8.57
CA ILE A 31 -7.45 -0.67 7.50
C ILE A 31 -7.80 0.16 6.27
N SER A 32 -6.88 1.03 5.85
CA SER A 32 -7.11 1.88 4.68
C SER A 32 -7.29 1.01 3.43
N PRO A 33 -8.11 1.41 2.44
CA PRO A 33 -8.15 0.72 1.16
C PRO A 33 -6.76 0.56 0.52
N LEU A 34 -5.84 1.50 0.78
CA LEU A 34 -4.45 1.40 0.36
C LEU A 34 -3.71 0.27 1.08
N ASP A 35 -3.91 0.11 2.39
CA ASP A 35 -3.32 -0.98 3.17
C ASP A 35 -3.77 -2.34 2.62
N HIS A 36 -5.05 -2.45 2.24
CA HIS A 36 -5.56 -3.66 1.60
C HIS A 36 -4.85 -3.92 0.27
N GLN A 37 -4.61 -2.90 -0.56
CA GLN A 37 -3.88 -3.08 -1.82
C GLN A 37 -2.43 -3.52 -1.58
N ILE A 38 -1.75 -2.91 -0.61
CA ILE A 38 -0.40 -3.30 -0.20
C ILE A 38 -0.37 -4.77 0.20
N LEU A 39 -1.34 -5.21 1.01
CA LEU A 39 -1.45 -6.60 1.46
C LEU A 39 -1.68 -7.58 0.29
N LEU A 40 -2.50 -7.20 -0.71
CA LEU A 40 -2.73 -8.01 -1.91
C LEU A 40 -1.45 -8.24 -2.73
N HIS A 41 -0.53 -7.28 -2.73
CA HIS A 41 0.76 -7.40 -3.39
C HIS A 41 1.86 -8.03 -2.50
N GLY A 42 1.48 -8.60 -1.35
CA GLY A 42 2.40 -9.24 -0.41
C GLY A 42 3.25 -8.26 0.41
N GLY A 43 2.92 -6.97 0.36
CA GLY A 43 3.57 -5.94 1.16
C GLY A 43 2.92 -5.76 2.53
N THR A 44 3.60 -4.98 3.37
CA THR A 44 3.09 -4.51 4.66
C THR A 44 3.15 -2.98 4.70
N SER A 45 2.23 -2.37 5.44
CA SER A 45 2.33 -0.95 5.79
C SER A 45 2.62 -0.83 7.29
N SER A 46 3.19 0.29 7.71
CA SER A 46 3.42 0.56 9.13
C SER A 46 2.14 0.52 9.94
N HIS A 47 1.01 0.91 9.32
CA HIS A 47 -0.30 0.76 9.94
C HIS A 47 -0.60 -0.71 10.23
N LEU A 48 -0.54 -1.56 9.20
CA LEU A 48 -0.79 -3.00 9.31
C LEU A 48 0.15 -3.69 10.31
N GLU A 49 1.43 -3.33 10.34
CA GLU A 49 2.42 -3.90 11.26
C GLU A 49 2.11 -3.58 12.72
N ARG A 50 1.52 -2.40 12.99
CA ARG A 50 1.19 -1.95 14.34
C ARG A 50 -0.19 -2.42 14.79
N LEU A 51 -1.11 -2.73 13.88
CA LEU A 51 -2.47 -3.16 14.19
C LEU A 51 -2.56 -4.27 15.25
N PRO A 52 -1.76 -5.36 15.22
CA PRO A 52 -1.85 -6.38 16.26
C PRO A 52 -1.53 -5.86 17.66
N SER A 53 -0.52 -4.98 17.76
CA SER A 53 -0.12 -4.38 19.04
C SER A 53 -1.21 -3.43 19.57
N ARG A 54 -1.76 -2.59 18.68
CA ARG A 54 -2.82 -1.63 19.01
C ARG A 54 -4.15 -2.32 19.32
N ALA A 55 -4.50 -3.39 18.61
CA ALA A 55 -5.67 -4.21 18.90
C ALA A 55 -5.58 -4.87 20.27
N LYS A 56 -4.40 -5.38 20.66
CA LYS A 56 -4.15 -5.90 22.02
C LYS A 56 -4.31 -4.79 23.06
N LYS A 57 -3.75 -3.60 22.83
CA LYS A 57 -3.92 -2.44 23.71
C LYS A 57 -5.38 -2.02 23.86
N ALA A 58 -6.13 -1.95 22.76
CA ALA A 58 -7.56 -1.62 22.78
C ALA A 58 -8.38 -2.64 23.59
N LYS A 59 -8.07 -3.93 23.47
CA LYS A 59 -8.70 -5.00 24.28
C LYS A 59 -8.38 -4.88 25.77
N ASN A 60 -7.14 -4.51 26.11
CA ASN A 60 -6.67 -4.40 27.49
C ASN A 60 -6.89 -3.01 28.11
N ARG A 61 -7.45 -2.05 27.36
CA ARG A 61 -7.61 -0.67 27.83
C ARG A 61 -8.45 -0.54 29.11
N SER A 62 -9.33 -1.51 29.36
CA SER A 62 -10.09 -1.61 30.61
C SER A 62 -9.24 -2.02 31.83
N SER A 63 -7.99 -2.48 31.65
CA SER A 63 -7.10 -2.92 32.74
C SER A 63 -5.88 -2.03 33.00
N SER A 64 -5.60 -0.99 32.19
CA SER A 64 -4.47 -0.09 32.46
C SER A 64 -4.81 0.82 33.64
N CYS A 65 -4.66 0.28 34.85
CA CYS A 65 -5.03 0.92 36.12
C CYS A 65 -4.15 2.15 36.43
N TYR A 66 -2.94 2.22 35.85
CA TYR A 66 -1.94 3.21 36.24
C TYR A 66 -1.60 4.19 35.11
N VAL A 67 -1.42 5.46 35.49
CA VAL A 67 -1.02 6.56 34.58
C VAL A 67 0.40 6.32 34.05
N ASP A 68 1.30 5.78 34.87
CA ASP A 68 2.68 5.51 34.50
C ASP A 68 2.79 4.52 33.33
N ASP A 69 1.95 3.48 33.30
CA ASP A 69 1.88 2.53 32.19
C ASP A 69 1.48 3.21 30.88
N GLN A 70 0.53 4.15 30.95
CA GLN A 70 0.09 4.92 29.77
C GLN A 70 1.18 5.84 29.25
N ILE A 71 1.93 6.49 30.15
CA ILE A 71 3.07 7.35 29.78
C ILE A 71 4.16 6.52 29.10
N LEU A 72 4.49 5.35 29.66
CA LEU A 72 5.47 4.44 29.08
C LEU A 72 5.03 3.97 27.68
N ASP A 73 3.76 3.58 27.54
CA ASP A 73 3.18 3.15 26.26
C ASP A 73 3.24 4.25 25.19
N LEU A 74 2.89 5.48 25.55
CA LEU A 74 2.95 6.63 24.65
C LEU A 74 4.38 7.00 24.29
N THR A 75 5.32 6.86 25.22
CA THR A 75 6.75 7.13 24.99
C THR A 75 7.32 6.13 23.98
N PHE A 76 6.98 4.86 24.12
CA PHE A 76 7.36 3.81 23.17
C PHE A 76 6.72 4.04 21.79
N GLU A 77 5.44 4.41 21.74
CA GLU A 77 4.78 4.71 20.48
C GLU A 77 5.38 5.94 19.80
N ASN A 78 5.73 6.98 20.55
CA ASN A 78 6.41 8.16 20.03
C ASN A 78 7.80 7.83 19.49
N SER A 79 8.58 7.02 20.20
CA SER A 79 9.92 6.64 19.74
C SER A 79 9.84 5.83 18.45
N TYR A 80 8.89 4.90 18.36
CA TYR A 80 8.63 4.14 17.15
C TYR A 80 8.24 5.06 15.98
N LEU A 81 7.27 5.96 16.17
CA LEU A 81 6.82 6.89 15.14
C LEU A 81 7.95 7.81 14.65
N ARG A 82 8.83 8.27 15.54
CA ARG A 82 9.99 9.08 15.16
C ARG A 82 10.98 8.30 14.31
N ALA A 83 11.25 7.04 14.67
CA ALA A 83 12.11 6.18 13.86
C ALA A 83 11.51 5.93 12.48
N GLU A 84 10.19 5.70 12.41
CA GLU A 84 9.46 5.53 11.16
C GLU A 84 9.53 6.78 10.27
N LEU A 85 9.33 7.97 10.84
CA LEU A 85 9.47 9.23 10.10
C LEU A 85 10.88 9.43 9.55
N SER A 86 11.92 9.16 10.36
CA SER A 86 13.31 9.21 9.90
C SER A 86 13.56 8.27 8.72
N LEU A 87 13.04 7.04 8.80
CA LEU A 87 13.15 6.06 7.72
C LEU A 87 12.44 6.53 6.43
N LEU A 88 11.25 7.11 6.56
CA LEU A 88 10.52 7.66 5.41
C LEU A 88 11.24 8.84 4.77
N GLU A 89 11.90 9.68 5.57
CA GLU A 89 12.74 10.76 5.07
C GLU A 89 13.93 10.22 4.27
N GLU A 90 14.63 9.21 4.79
CA GLU A 90 15.73 8.54 4.07
C GLU A 90 15.26 7.93 2.75
N TYR A 91 14.13 7.21 2.77
CA TYR A 91 13.54 6.60 1.58
C TYR A 91 13.18 7.66 0.53
N LYS A 92 12.59 8.78 0.96
CA LYS A 92 12.28 9.91 0.06
C LYS A 92 13.55 10.46 -0.60
N HIS A 93 14.63 10.65 0.15
CA HIS A 93 15.89 11.13 -0.42
C HIS A 93 16.46 10.12 -1.42
N ALA A 94 16.46 8.82 -1.10
CA ALA A 94 16.91 7.77 -2.00
C ALA A 94 16.07 7.74 -3.29
N LEU A 95 14.75 7.85 -3.19
CA LEU A 95 13.85 7.86 -4.34
C LEU A 95 14.04 9.10 -5.23
N MET A 96 14.28 10.27 -4.62
CA MET A 96 14.59 11.50 -5.36
C MET A 96 15.93 11.40 -6.09
N ASN A 97 16.95 10.81 -5.46
CA ASN A 97 18.22 10.55 -6.10
C ASN A 97 18.06 9.58 -7.28
N LEU A 98 17.35 8.47 -7.08
CA LEU A 98 17.04 7.53 -8.17
C LEU A 98 16.33 8.23 -9.33
N LYS A 99 15.32 9.05 -9.04
CA LYS A 99 14.60 9.85 -10.04
C LYS A 99 15.56 10.75 -10.84
N SER A 100 16.47 11.46 -10.17
CA SER A 100 17.44 12.32 -10.87
C SER A 100 18.36 11.54 -11.80
N ILE A 101 18.83 10.35 -11.37
CA ILE A 101 19.66 9.47 -12.18
C ILE A 101 18.87 8.97 -13.40
N MET A 102 17.61 8.55 -13.21
CA MET A 102 16.77 8.10 -14.31
C MET A 102 16.53 9.19 -15.35
N ILE A 103 16.28 10.44 -14.92
CA ILE A 103 16.12 11.57 -15.84
C ILE A 103 17.42 11.79 -16.65
N TYR A 104 18.57 11.76 -15.98
CA TYR A 104 19.86 11.90 -16.65
C TYR A 104 20.12 10.79 -17.68
N VAL A 105 19.92 9.52 -17.28
CA VAL A 105 20.11 8.38 -18.18
C VAL A 105 19.14 8.43 -19.36
N SER A 106 17.87 8.80 -19.14
CA SER A 106 16.89 8.99 -20.22
C SER A 106 17.38 10.02 -21.23
N GLY A 107 17.85 11.18 -20.76
CA GLY A 107 18.38 12.22 -21.64
C GLY A 107 19.57 11.74 -22.46
N MET A 108 20.52 11.01 -21.85
CA MET A 108 21.67 10.45 -22.56
C MET A 108 21.26 9.39 -23.60
N MET A 109 20.28 8.55 -23.28
CA MET A 109 19.74 7.58 -24.22
C MET A 109 19.05 8.27 -25.41
N GLU A 110 18.26 9.31 -25.16
CA GLU A 110 17.60 10.10 -26.21
C GLU A 110 18.61 10.79 -27.14
N GLU A 111 19.68 11.35 -26.60
CA GLU A 111 20.78 11.95 -27.37
C GLU A 111 21.49 10.90 -28.23
N THR A 112 21.89 9.78 -27.63
CA THR A 112 22.57 8.68 -28.35
C THR A 112 21.69 8.11 -29.46
N LEU A 113 20.38 7.95 -29.23
CA LEU A 113 19.44 7.51 -30.25
C LEU A 113 19.29 8.53 -31.39
N SER A 114 19.33 9.82 -31.07
CA SER A 114 19.28 10.89 -32.06
C SER A 114 20.53 10.90 -32.94
N GLU A 115 21.71 10.82 -32.33
CA GLU A 115 23.00 10.76 -33.05
C GLU A 115 23.10 9.54 -33.95
N THR A 116 22.74 8.35 -33.45
CA THR A 116 22.78 7.12 -34.23
C THR A 116 21.78 7.14 -35.39
N THR A 117 20.59 7.72 -35.19
CA THR A 117 19.61 7.93 -36.27
C THR A 117 20.15 8.87 -37.34
N GLN A 118 20.83 9.96 -36.94
CA GLN A 118 21.45 10.88 -37.88
C GLN A 118 22.58 10.20 -38.68
N GLN A 119 23.49 9.50 -37.99
CA GLN A 119 24.59 8.77 -38.62
C GLN A 119 24.07 7.70 -39.60
N LEU A 120 22.99 7.00 -39.24
CA LEU A 120 22.35 6.03 -40.13
C LEU A 120 21.78 6.70 -41.38
N ASN A 121 21.13 7.85 -41.25
CA ASN A 121 20.62 8.62 -42.40
C ASN A 121 21.75 9.13 -43.30
N GLU A 122 22.85 9.59 -42.71
CA GLU A 122 24.05 9.98 -43.46
C GLU A 122 24.68 8.79 -44.19
N ALA A 123 24.80 7.64 -43.53
CA ALA A 123 25.30 6.41 -44.12
C ALA A 123 24.41 5.93 -45.29
N ASP A 124 23.09 5.98 -45.13
CA ASP A 124 22.11 5.64 -46.17
C ASP A 124 22.23 6.58 -47.39
N LYS A 125 22.33 7.89 -47.17
CA LYS A 125 22.57 8.87 -48.26
C LYS A 125 23.89 8.62 -48.99
N ASN A 126 24.95 8.32 -48.25
CA ASN A 126 26.26 8.01 -48.82
C ASN A 126 26.21 6.71 -49.65
N TYR A 127 25.52 5.68 -49.16
CA TYR A 127 25.30 4.43 -49.88
C TYR A 127 24.56 4.65 -51.20
N LEU A 128 23.43 5.38 -51.17
CA LEU A 128 22.65 5.67 -52.38
C LEU A 128 23.45 6.49 -53.41
N LYS A 129 24.22 7.48 -52.94
CA LYS A 129 25.12 8.28 -53.79
C LYS A 129 26.17 7.42 -54.48
N LEU A 130 26.78 6.47 -53.77
CA LEU A 130 27.77 5.55 -54.33
C LEU A 130 27.17 4.66 -55.43
N HIS A 131 25.90 4.27 -55.28
CA HIS A 131 25.17 3.45 -56.25
C HIS A 131 24.45 4.25 -57.35
N GLY A 132 24.61 5.58 -57.39
CA GLY A 132 23.97 6.43 -58.41
C GLY A 132 22.45 6.51 -58.32
N ILE A 133 21.86 6.06 -57.20
CA ILE A 133 20.43 6.13 -56.93
C ILE A 133 20.14 7.54 -56.41
N THR A 134 19.48 8.35 -57.23
CA THR A 134 19.01 9.68 -56.80
C THR A 134 17.78 9.55 -55.89
N GLU A 135 17.59 10.44 -54.92
CA GLU A 135 16.42 10.43 -54.02
C GLU A 135 15.08 10.32 -54.77
N LYS A 136 14.97 10.96 -55.94
CA LYS A 136 13.79 10.85 -56.82
C LYS A 136 13.46 9.41 -57.21
N LYS A 137 14.48 8.56 -57.46
CA LYS A 137 14.27 7.14 -57.74
C LYS A 137 13.73 6.39 -56.52
N ARG A 138 14.20 6.74 -55.31
CA ARG A 138 13.73 6.14 -54.05
C ARG A 138 12.26 6.46 -53.77
N GLU A 139 11.86 7.73 -53.91
CA GLU A 139 10.46 8.16 -53.71
C GLU A 139 9.51 7.53 -54.74
N SER A 140 9.99 7.29 -55.95
CA SER A 140 9.21 6.68 -57.02
C SER A 140 9.03 5.16 -56.89
N GLY A 141 9.78 4.50 -55.98
CA GLY A 141 9.68 3.05 -55.73
C GLY A 141 9.97 2.15 -56.94
N LEU A 142 10.64 2.65 -57.97
CA LEU A 142 10.63 2.09 -59.33
C LEU A 142 11.76 1.12 -59.67
N ASP A 143 12.61 0.70 -58.72
CA ASP A 143 13.79 -0.16 -58.99
C ASP A 143 13.86 -1.45 -58.12
N PHE A 144 12.73 -2.01 -57.68
CA PHE A 144 12.64 -3.41 -57.22
C PHE A 144 11.86 -4.26 -58.23
#